data_AF-A0A920RB09-F1
#
_entry.id   AF-A0A920RB09-F1
#
_cell.length_a   1.000
_cell.length_b   1.000
_cell.length_c   1.000
_cell.angle_alpha   90.00
_cell.angle_beta   90.00
_cell.angle_gamma   90.00
#
_symmetry.space_group_name_H-M   'P 1'
#
loop_
_entity.id
_entity.type
_entity.pdbx_description
1 polymer ?
#
loop_
_entity_poly.entity_id
_entity_poly.type
_entity_poly.pdbx_seq_one_letter_code
_entity_poly.pdbx_strand_id
1 'polypeptide(L)'
;MPDSDVLKKLGRLLAIFVLVVLYLVTAQTLTSLYSGRQRGVVEFLLFSGGVYPVLFWLGQVGLGSILPLMLLYSHRARGCASILTASVLVMVGGLCQLYVLIIGGQVYPLRIFPGYRSSSSFFDGVVADYVPSFWEVLLGVGGVAIAVLLCLIAMRILPLLPRALPLKSGTLVRDS
;
A
#
# COMPACT_ATOMS: atom_id res chain seq x y z
N MET A 1 27.51 7.53 -6.02
CA MET A 1 26.19 8.20 -6.04
C MET A 1 25.30 7.38 -6.97
N PRO A 2 24.07 7.01 -6.59
CA PRO A 2 23.24 6.17 -7.47
C PRO A 2 22.93 6.92 -8.77
N ASP A 3 22.98 6.21 -9.89
CA ASP A 3 22.83 6.82 -11.21
C ASP A 3 21.46 7.52 -11.32
N SER A 4 21.47 8.79 -11.69
CA SER A 4 20.25 9.61 -11.77
C SER A 4 19.21 9.03 -12.71
N ASP A 5 19.63 8.25 -13.69
CA ASP A 5 18.72 7.61 -14.66
C ASP A 5 18.07 6.35 -14.10
N VAL A 6 18.77 5.60 -13.25
CA VAL A 6 18.18 4.45 -12.54
C VAL A 6 17.10 4.95 -11.56
N LEU A 7 17.38 6.03 -10.81
CA LEU A 7 16.40 6.66 -9.91
C LEU A 7 15.15 7.12 -10.66
N LYS A 8 15.30 7.78 -11.82
CA LYS A 8 14.14 8.19 -12.63
C LYS A 8 13.31 7.00 -13.11
N LYS A 9 13.95 5.89 -13.50
CA LYS A 9 13.26 4.66 -13.92
C LYS A 9 12.48 4.03 -12.75
N LEU A 10 13.09 3.93 -11.57
CA LEU A 10 12.44 3.44 -10.35
C LEU A 10 11.24 4.31 -9.96
N GLY A 11 11.39 5.63 -9.96
CA GLY A 11 10.29 6.56 -9.64
C GLY A 11 9.13 6.45 -10.64
N ARG A 12 9.43 6.29 -11.94
CA ARG A 12 8.38 6.07 -12.96
C ARG A 12 7.67 4.73 -12.77
N LEU A 13 8.41 3.67 -12.43
CA LEU A 13 7.83 2.36 -12.17
C LEU A 13 6.94 2.39 -10.93
N LEU A 14 7.37 3.07 -9.86
CA LEU A 14 6.56 3.30 -8.66
C LEU A 14 5.25 4.02 -9.01
N ALA A 15 5.32 5.10 -9.80
CA ALA A 15 4.12 5.81 -10.23
C ALA A 15 3.14 4.92 -11.03
N ILE A 16 3.66 4.06 -11.92
CA ILE A 16 2.83 3.11 -12.67
C ILE A 16 2.15 2.14 -11.72
N PHE A 17 2.88 1.55 -10.76
CA PHE A 17 2.27 0.63 -9.79
C PHE A 17 1.19 1.30 -8.94
N VAL A 18 1.43 2.52 -8.46
CA VAL A 18 0.43 3.28 -7.71
C VAL A 18 -0.83 3.51 -8.57
N LEU A 19 -0.66 3.88 -9.85
CA LEU A 19 -1.78 4.06 -10.77
C LEU A 19 -2.57 2.76 -10.99
N VAL A 20 -1.88 1.63 -11.16
CA VAL A 20 -2.50 0.31 -11.33
C VAL A 20 -3.28 -0.07 -10.07
N VAL A 21 -2.71 0.11 -8.88
CA VAL A 21 -3.39 -0.18 -7.62
C VAL A 21 -4.64 0.69 -7.47
N LEU A 22 -4.53 2.00 -7.74
CA LEU A 22 -5.67 2.92 -7.69
C LEU A 22 -6.78 2.50 -8.67
N TYR A 23 -6.42 2.09 -9.88
CA TYR A 23 -7.35 1.56 -10.86
C TYR A 23 -8.05 0.28 -10.37
N LEU A 24 -7.30 -0.69 -9.84
CA LEU A 24 -7.86 -1.93 -9.32
C LEU A 24 -8.83 -1.69 -8.16
N VAL A 25 -8.48 -0.80 -7.23
CA VAL A 25 -9.34 -0.41 -6.10
C VAL A 25 -10.62 0.24 -6.61
N THR A 26 -10.52 1.12 -7.60
CA THR A 26 -11.67 1.78 -8.22
C THR A 26 -12.58 0.76 -8.90
N ALA A 27 -12.01 -0.15 -9.71
CA ALA A 27 -12.74 -1.20 -10.39
C ALA A 27 -13.45 -2.12 -9.38
N GLN A 28 -12.74 -2.56 -8.34
CA GLN A 28 -13.32 -3.37 -7.26
C GLN A 28 -14.50 -2.65 -6.60
N THR A 29 -14.31 -1.39 -6.21
CA THR A 29 -15.35 -0.58 -5.55
C THR A 29 -16.57 -0.42 -6.45
N LEU A 30 -16.36 -0.19 -7.75
CA LEU A 30 -17.43 -0.05 -8.73
C LEU A 30 -18.17 -1.37 -8.98
N THR A 31 -17.46 -2.49 -9.09
CA THR A 31 -18.07 -3.82 -9.25
C THR A 31 -18.88 -4.21 -8.01
N SER A 32 -18.39 -3.91 -6.81
CA SER A 32 -19.10 -4.15 -5.55
C SER A 32 -20.30 -3.22 -5.37
N LEU A 33 -20.22 -1.97 -5.86
CA LEU A 33 -21.38 -1.07 -5.96
C LEU A 33 -22.40 -1.56 -6.98
N TYR A 34 -21.99 -2.13 -8.12
CA TYR A 34 -22.92 -2.66 -9.09
C TYR A 34 -23.70 -3.86 -8.52
N SER A 35 -23.00 -4.79 -7.87
CA SER A 35 -23.55 -5.99 -7.25
C SER A 35 -24.38 -5.64 -6.00
N GLY A 36 -25.71 -5.61 -6.12
CA GLY A 36 -26.63 -5.22 -5.02
C GLY A 36 -26.45 -5.97 -3.70
N ARG A 37 -25.79 -7.13 -3.69
CA ARG A 37 -25.43 -7.90 -2.48
C ARG A 37 -24.35 -7.23 -1.62
N GLN A 38 -23.45 -6.47 -2.23
CA GLN A 38 -22.28 -5.84 -1.58
C GLN A 38 -22.42 -4.33 -1.42
N ARG A 39 -23.47 -3.70 -2.00
CA ARG A 39 -23.71 -2.25 -1.90
C ARG A 39 -23.67 -1.73 -0.47
N GLY A 40 -24.34 -2.42 0.47
CA GLY A 40 -24.35 -2.01 1.87
C GLY A 40 -22.96 -2.04 2.53
N VAL A 41 -22.09 -2.99 2.14
CA VAL A 41 -20.70 -3.07 2.62
C VAL A 41 -19.91 -1.86 2.15
N VAL A 42 -20.04 -1.52 0.86
CA VAL A 42 -19.28 -0.44 0.23
C VAL A 42 -19.77 0.92 0.70
N GLU A 43 -21.08 1.14 0.83
CA GLU A 43 -21.63 2.37 1.39
C GLU A 43 -21.22 2.57 2.84
N PHE A 44 -21.18 1.49 3.63
CA PHE A 44 -20.64 1.53 4.98
C PHE A 44 -19.16 1.92 4.97
N LEU A 45 -18.34 1.29 4.13
CA LEU A 45 -16.90 1.54 4.09
C LEU A 45 -16.54 2.94 3.55
N LEU A 46 -17.34 3.49 2.62
CA LEU A 46 -17.09 4.76 1.94
C LEU A 46 -17.70 5.98 2.64
N PHE A 47 -18.82 5.83 3.36
CA PHE A 47 -19.59 6.97 3.88
C PHE A 47 -19.97 6.84 5.36
N SER A 48 -20.33 5.65 5.85
CA SER A 48 -21.02 5.52 7.14
C SER A 48 -20.24 4.77 8.23
N GLY A 49 -19.03 4.28 7.94
CA GLY A 49 -18.21 3.46 8.83
C GLY A 49 -17.31 4.25 9.79
N GLY A 50 -17.53 5.56 9.96
CA GLY A 50 -16.73 6.39 10.87
C GLY A 50 -15.28 6.55 10.43
N VAL A 51 -14.37 5.79 11.04
CA VAL A 51 -12.91 5.88 10.79
C VAL A 51 -12.52 5.26 9.43
N TYR A 52 -13.24 4.24 8.95
CA TYR A 52 -12.89 3.56 7.68
C TYR A 52 -13.00 4.45 6.43
N PRO A 53 -14.07 5.26 6.25
CA PRO A 53 -14.11 6.27 5.18
C PRO A 53 -12.93 7.23 5.19
N VAL A 54 -12.51 7.69 6.36
CA VAL A 54 -11.39 8.62 6.50
C VAL A 54 -10.08 7.92 6.11
N LEU A 55 -9.86 6.69 6.55
CA LEU A 55 -8.68 5.91 6.17
C LEU A 55 -8.66 5.57 4.67
N PHE A 56 -9.81 5.30 4.06
CA PHE A 56 -9.92 5.05 2.62
C PHE A 56 -9.59 6.32 1.80
N TRP A 57 -10.29 7.43 2.06
CA TRP A 57 -10.12 8.65 1.28
C TRP A 57 -8.82 9.36 1.59
N LEU A 58 -8.49 9.55 2.87
CA LEU A 58 -7.36 10.36 3.30
C LEU A 58 -6.07 9.52 3.37
N GLY A 59 -6.15 8.29 3.88
CA GLY A 59 -5.01 7.39 4.02
C GLY A 59 -4.60 6.72 2.70
N GLN A 60 -5.51 5.95 2.09
CA GLN A 60 -5.19 5.18 0.88
C GLN A 60 -5.19 6.06 -0.39
N VAL A 61 -6.28 6.78 -0.66
CA VAL A 61 -6.42 7.57 -1.90
C VAL A 61 -5.56 8.85 -1.83
N GLY A 62 -5.66 9.61 -0.75
CA GLY A 62 -4.89 10.84 -0.54
C GLY A 62 -3.39 10.58 -0.34
N LEU A 63 -3.03 10.03 0.83
CA LEU A 63 -1.64 9.79 1.25
C LEU A 63 -0.93 8.70 0.44
N GLY A 64 -1.63 7.62 0.09
CA GLY A 64 -1.04 6.48 -0.60
C GLY A 64 -0.94 6.61 -2.12
N SER A 65 -1.79 7.43 -2.73
CA SER A 65 -1.90 7.51 -4.20
C SER A 65 -1.65 8.90 -4.74
N ILE A 66 -2.46 9.89 -4.36
CA ILE A 66 -2.41 11.24 -4.92
C ILE A 66 -1.11 11.96 -4.52
N LEU A 67 -0.75 11.97 -3.24
CA LEU A 67 0.46 12.64 -2.73
C LEU A 67 1.75 12.08 -3.36
N PRO A 68 1.97 10.76 -3.44
CA PRO A 68 3.13 10.17 -4.10
C PRO A 68 3.18 10.51 -5.58
N LEU A 69 2.05 10.46 -6.29
CA LEU A 69 1.99 10.82 -7.71
C LEU A 69 2.33 12.30 -7.94
N MET A 70 1.80 13.20 -7.10
CA MET A 70 2.15 14.62 -7.13
C MET A 70 3.64 14.85 -6.89
N LEU A 71 4.22 14.18 -5.89
CA LEU A 71 5.65 14.26 -5.59
C LEU A 71 6.51 13.76 -6.75
N LEU A 72 6.16 12.62 -7.36
CA LEU A 72 6.89 12.01 -8.46
C LEU A 72 6.78 12.77 -9.79
N TYR A 73 5.68 13.50 -10.01
CA TYR A 73 5.50 14.33 -11.21
C TYR A 73 6.10 15.74 -11.07
N SER A 74 6.32 16.21 -9.84
CA SER A 74 6.91 17.54 -9.61
C SER A 74 8.34 17.65 -10.18
N HIS A 75 8.75 18.83 -10.63
CA HIS A 75 10.13 19.09 -11.10
C HIS A 75 11.18 18.79 -10.01
N ARG A 76 10.76 18.75 -8.73
CA ARG A 76 11.56 18.44 -7.55
C ARG A 76 11.78 16.93 -7.33
N ALA A 77 11.10 16.08 -8.09
CA ALA A 77 11.17 14.61 -8.06
C ALA A 77 12.51 13.99 -8.51
N ARG A 78 13.48 14.82 -8.93
CA ARG A 78 14.77 14.35 -9.46
C ARG A 78 15.76 13.93 -8.36
N GLY A 79 15.45 14.20 -7.09
CA GLY A 79 16.29 13.86 -5.95
C GLY A 79 15.95 12.51 -5.32
N CYS A 80 16.98 11.81 -4.82
CA CYS A 80 16.83 10.56 -4.06
C CYS A 80 15.85 10.70 -2.88
N ALA A 81 15.90 11.84 -2.18
CA ALA A 81 15.01 12.13 -1.06
C ALA A 81 13.52 12.14 -1.46
N SER A 82 13.16 12.74 -2.60
CA SER A 82 11.76 12.79 -3.04
C SER A 82 11.20 11.40 -3.37
N ILE A 83 12.01 10.54 -3.98
CA ILE A 83 11.62 9.16 -4.30
C ILE A 83 11.48 8.35 -3.01
N LEU A 84 12.41 8.52 -2.06
CA LEU A 84 12.33 7.86 -0.75
C LEU A 84 11.06 8.27 -0.01
N THR A 85 10.75 9.57 0.06
CA THR A 85 9.54 10.07 0.71
C THR A 85 8.28 9.54 0.02
N ALA A 86 8.24 9.52 -1.32
CA ALA A 86 7.13 8.94 -2.07
C ALA A 86 6.94 7.44 -1.75
N SER A 87 8.01 6.65 -1.71
CA SER A 87 7.94 5.23 -1.36
C SER A 87 7.40 5.00 0.05
N VAL A 88 7.81 5.81 1.03
CA VAL A 88 7.30 5.72 2.41
C VAL A 88 5.82 6.07 2.47
N LEU A 89 5.39 7.13 1.78
CA LEU A 89 3.98 7.52 1.68
C LEU A 89 3.12 6.41 1.06
N VAL A 90 3.60 5.79 -0.03
CA VAL A 90 2.91 4.65 -0.66
C VAL A 90 2.81 3.46 0.31
N MET A 91 3.87 3.18 1.07
CA MET A 91 3.85 2.09 2.06
C MET A 91 2.85 2.34 3.18
N VAL A 92 2.79 3.57 3.71
CA VAL A 92 1.79 3.97 4.71
C VAL A 92 0.37 3.86 4.15
N GLY A 93 0.14 4.36 2.93
CA GLY A 93 -1.15 4.23 2.27
C GLY A 93 -1.55 2.78 1.99
N GLY A 94 -0.58 1.91 1.67
CA GLY A 94 -0.77 0.47 1.53
C GLY A 94 -1.18 -0.21 2.84
N LEU A 95 -0.61 0.20 3.97
CA LEU A 95 -1.06 -0.27 5.29
C LEU A 95 -2.49 0.19 5.60
N CYS A 96 -2.84 1.44 5.26
CA CYS A 96 -4.23 1.91 5.36
C CYS A 96 -5.18 1.07 4.50
N GLN A 97 -4.77 0.74 3.27
CA GLN A 97 -5.55 -0.12 2.37
C GLN A 97 -5.76 -1.52 2.97
N LEU A 98 -4.71 -2.14 3.52
CA LEU A 98 -4.82 -3.44 4.18
C LEU A 98 -5.73 -3.38 5.41
N TYR A 99 -5.63 -2.32 6.21
CA TYR A 99 -6.49 -2.11 7.37
C TYR A 99 -7.96 -1.99 6.98
N VAL A 100 -8.27 -1.14 6.00
CA VAL A 100 -9.64 -0.93 5.48
C VAL A 100 -10.19 -2.23 4.87
N LEU A 101 -9.35 -2.99 4.15
CA LEU A 101 -9.76 -4.24 3.52
C LEU A 101 -10.04 -5.34 4.55
N ILE A 102 -9.11 -5.59 5.47
CA ILE A 102 -9.20 -6.69 6.43
C ILE A 102 -10.25 -6.36 7.49
N ILE A 103 -10.09 -5.25 8.20
CA ILE A 103 -10.94 -4.92 9.35
C ILE A 103 -12.29 -4.40 8.87
N GLY A 104 -12.31 -3.51 7.87
CA GLY A 104 -13.56 -3.03 7.30
C GLY A 104 -14.40 -4.14 6.65
N GLY A 105 -13.75 -5.17 6.10
CA GLY A 105 -14.43 -6.36 5.60
C GLY A 105 -15.01 -7.26 6.70
N GLN A 106 -14.37 -7.32 7.87
CA GLN A 106 -14.82 -8.13 9.01
C GLN A 106 -15.93 -7.49 9.84
N VAL A 107 -15.96 -6.15 9.91
CA VAL A 107 -16.92 -5.40 10.73
C VAL A 107 -18.33 -5.41 10.13
N TYR A 108 -18.46 -5.66 8.83
CA TYR A 108 -19.76 -5.69 8.19
C TYR A 108 -20.53 -6.99 8.53
N PRO A 109 -21.75 -6.90 9.11
CA PRO A 109 -22.48 -8.07 9.56
C PRO A 109 -22.88 -8.97 8.38
N LEU A 110 -22.32 -10.19 8.37
CA LEU A 110 -22.65 -11.21 7.39
C LEU A 110 -24.09 -11.67 7.62
N ARG A 111 -24.97 -11.44 6.64
CA ARG A 111 -26.32 -12.03 6.64
C ARG A 111 -26.21 -13.49 6.23
N ILE A 112 -25.90 -14.36 7.19
CA ILE A 112 -25.72 -15.80 6.99
C ILE A 112 -27.04 -16.48 6.59
N PHE A 113 -28.18 -16.00 7.12
CA PHE A 113 -29.49 -16.55 6.84
C PHE A 113 -30.42 -15.53 6.16
N PRO A 114 -30.96 -15.81 4.97
CA PRO A 114 -31.93 -14.93 4.32
C PRO A 114 -33.23 -14.87 5.15
N GLY A 115 -33.61 -13.67 5.61
CA GLY A 115 -34.86 -13.45 6.35
C GLY A 115 -34.75 -13.55 7.89
N TYR A 116 -33.61 -13.99 8.43
CA TYR A 116 -33.41 -14.11 9.88
C TYR A 116 -32.25 -13.22 10.35
N ARG A 117 -32.47 -12.42 11.40
CA ARG A 117 -31.36 -11.81 12.16
C ARG A 117 -30.87 -12.83 13.17
N SER A 118 -29.65 -13.31 13.01
CA SER A 118 -28.96 -14.00 14.10
C SER A 118 -28.63 -12.97 15.17
N SER A 119 -29.18 -13.18 16.36
CA SER A 119 -28.92 -12.38 17.57
C SER A 119 -28.31 -13.33 18.58
N SER A 120 -27.01 -13.55 18.50
CA SER A 120 -26.26 -14.25 19.54
C SER A 120 -25.80 -13.26 20.61
N SER A 121 -25.76 -13.70 21.87
CA SER A 121 -25.21 -12.94 23.00
C SER A 121 -23.70 -12.72 22.91
N PHE A 122 -23.04 -13.23 21.88
CA PHE A 122 -21.65 -13.01 21.49
C PHE A 122 -21.60 -12.17 20.21
N PHE A 123 -21.53 -10.84 20.35
CA PHE A 123 -21.11 -9.92 19.27
C PHE A 123 -21.85 -10.05 17.92
N ASP A 124 -23.10 -10.53 17.89
CA ASP A 124 -23.86 -10.69 16.64
C ASP A 124 -24.72 -9.44 16.39
N GLY A 125 -24.32 -8.62 15.41
CA GLY A 125 -25.11 -7.47 14.93
C GLY A 125 -24.68 -6.08 15.42
N VAL A 126 -23.54 -5.94 16.09
CA VAL A 126 -22.96 -4.65 16.49
C VAL A 126 -21.70 -4.39 15.66
N VAL A 127 -21.51 -3.14 15.22
CA VAL A 127 -20.26 -2.68 14.60
C VAL A 127 -19.14 -2.89 15.62
N ALA A 128 -18.28 -3.88 15.39
CA ALA A 128 -17.17 -4.16 16.28
C ALA A 128 -16.11 -3.07 16.14
N ASP A 129 -15.98 -2.22 17.16
CA ASP A 129 -14.93 -1.21 17.21
C ASP A 129 -13.58 -1.89 17.49
N TYR A 130 -12.66 -1.84 16.51
CA TYR A 130 -11.30 -2.33 16.67
C TYR A 130 -10.39 -1.18 17.13
N VAL A 131 -9.83 -1.31 18.33
CA VAL A 131 -8.78 -0.42 18.84
C VAL A 131 -7.48 -1.23 18.91
N PRO A 132 -6.45 -0.89 18.13
CA PRO A 132 -5.20 -1.63 18.13
C PRO A 132 -4.55 -1.57 19.51
N SER A 133 -4.23 -2.74 20.04
CA SER A 133 -3.51 -2.88 21.30
C SER A 133 -2.01 -2.60 21.12
N PHE A 134 -1.37 -2.21 22.22
CA PHE A 134 0.08 -1.98 22.24
C PHE A 134 0.89 -3.19 21.71
N TRP A 135 0.44 -4.40 22.03
CA TRP A 135 1.10 -5.64 21.61
C TRP A 135 0.96 -5.92 20.11
N GLU A 136 -0.16 -5.54 19.49
CA GLU A 136 -0.34 -5.65 18.04
C GLU A 136 0.59 -4.70 17.28
N VAL A 137 0.76 -3.48 17.77
CA VAL A 137 1.74 -2.54 17.21
C VAL A 137 3.15 -3.08 17.35
N LEU A 138 3.50 -3.62 18.52
CA LEU A 138 4.81 -4.21 18.76
C LEU A 138 5.07 -5.41 17.84
N LEU A 139 4.05 -6.24 17.58
CA LEU A 139 4.13 -7.36 16.64
C LEU A 139 4.35 -6.86 15.20
N GLY A 140 3.63 -5.82 14.79
CA GLY A 140 3.82 -5.19 13.48
C GLY A 140 5.25 -4.66 13.28
N VAL A 141 5.77 -3.92 14.27
CA VAL A 141 7.15 -3.41 14.23
C VAL A 141 8.18 -4.56 14.27
N GLY A 142 7.92 -5.59 15.06
CA GLY A 142 8.76 -6.79 15.13
C GLY A 142 8.86 -7.51 13.79
N GLY A 143 7.76 -7.63 13.05
CA GLY A 143 7.75 -8.20 11.70
C GLY A 143 8.63 -7.42 10.72
N VAL A 144 8.55 -6.09 10.74
CA VAL A 144 9.40 -5.21 9.91
C VAL A 144 10.89 -5.38 10.29
N ALA A 145 11.20 -5.41 11.58
CA ALA A 145 12.57 -5.59 12.07
C ALA A 145 13.17 -6.94 11.62
N ILE A 146 12.39 -8.03 11.71
CA ILE A 146 12.82 -9.35 11.25
C ILE A 146 13.03 -9.36 9.73
N ALA A 147 12.13 -8.76 8.96
CA ALA A 147 12.28 -8.67 7.50
C ALA A 147 13.57 -7.94 7.09
N VAL A 148 13.88 -6.83 7.77
CA VAL A 148 15.13 -6.08 7.55
C VAL A 148 16.34 -6.94 7.94
N LEU A 149 16.30 -7.62 9.10
CA LEU A 149 17.38 -8.49 9.55
C LEU A 149 17.66 -9.61 8.54
N LEU A 150 16.62 -10.27 8.03
CA LEU A 150 16.73 -11.30 7.01
C LEU A 150 17.34 -10.75 5.71
N CYS A 151 16.93 -9.54 5.30
CA CYS A 151 17.50 -8.88 4.13
C CYS A 151 19.01 -8.58 4.30
N LEU A 152 19.42 -8.10 5.48
CA LEU A 152 20.83 -7.86 5.81
C LEU A 152 21.65 -9.16 5.81
N ILE A 153 21.11 -10.24 6.40
CA ILE A 153 21.74 -11.56 6.38
C ILE A 153 21.87 -12.08 4.95
N ALA A 154 20.81 -11.97 4.14
CA ALA A 154 20.83 -12.39 2.74
C ALA A 154 21.88 -11.63 1.92
N MET A 155 21.99 -10.30 2.09
CA MET A 155 23.03 -9.49 1.43
C MET A 155 24.45 -9.84 1.90
N ARG A 156 24.60 -10.33 3.14
CA ARG A 156 25.90 -10.77 3.66
C ARG A 156 26.33 -12.13 3.10
N ILE A 157 25.38 -13.04 2.87
CA ILE A 157 25.66 -14.42 2.45
C ILE A 157 25.68 -14.55 0.92
N LEU A 158 24.79 -13.87 0.22
CA LEU A 158 24.60 -13.99 -1.24
C LEU A 158 25.28 -12.82 -1.98
N PRO A 159 25.97 -13.09 -3.12
CA PRO A 159 26.55 -12.04 -3.97
C PRO A 159 25.46 -11.33 -4.81
N LEU A 160 24.55 -10.61 -4.13
CA LEU A 160 23.42 -9.91 -4.77
C LEU A 160 23.82 -8.58 -5.41
N LEU A 161 24.93 -7.97 -4.96
CA LEU A 161 25.43 -6.75 -5.58
C LEU A 161 26.17 -7.09 -6.88
N PRO A 162 25.81 -6.45 -8.01
CA PRO A 162 26.58 -6.61 -9.24
C PRO A 162 28.01 -6.15 -9.00
N ARG A 163 28.97 -7.07 -9.10
CA ARG A 163 30.38 -6.73 -9.29
C ARG A 163 30.44 -5.98 -10.62
N ALA A 164 31.09 -4.81 -10.63
CA ALA A 164 31.10 -3.82 -11.71
C ALA A 164 30.73 -4.37 -13.11
N LEU A 165 29.74 -3.75 -13.76
CA LEU A 165 29.37 -4.03 -15.15
C LEU A 165 30.62 -4.08 -16.04
N PRO A 166 30.80 -5.10 -16.89
CA PRO A 166 31.85 -5.04 -17.90
C PRO A 166 31.57 -3.82 -18.79
N LEU A 167 32.54 -2.89 -18.79
CA LEU A 167 32.56 -1.74 -19.69
C LEU A 167 32.28 -2.24 -21.11
N LYS A 168 31.30 -1.63 -21.79
CA LYS A 168 30.99 -1.92 -23.19
C LYS A 168 32.24 -1.63 -24.03
N SER A 169 32.92 -2.67 -24.52
CA SER A 169 34.23 -2.65 -25.23
C SER A 169 34.29 -1.88 -26.56
N GLY A 170 33.46 -0.86 -26.78
CA GLY A 170 33.43 -0.07 -28.02
C GLY A 170 33.40 1.44 -27.83
N THR A 171 33.70 1.96 -26.63
CA THR A 171 33.68 3.41 -26.35
C THR A 171 35.04 4.04 -26.05
N LEU A 172 36.13 3.28 -26.20
CA LEU A 172 37.49 3.84 -26.14
C LEU A 172 38.05 3.97 -27.56
N VAL A 173 37.79 5.12 -28.20
CA VAL A 173 38.68 5.62 -29.25
C VAL A 173 39.90 6.17 -28.53
N ARG A 174 41.05 5.58 -28.82
CA ARG A 174 42.33 6.09 -28.36
C ARG A 174 42.65 7.30 -29.24
N ASP A 175 42.50 8.51 -28.70
CA ASP A 175 43.06 9.69 -29.35
C ASP A 175 44.57 9.52 -29.39
N SER A 176 45.10 9.47 -30.61
CA SER A 176 46.52 9.38 -30.97
C SER A 176 47.27 10.66 -30.64
#